data_AF-A0A2J6X006-F1
#
_entry.id   AF-A0A2J6X006-F1
#
_cell.length_a   1.000
_cell.length_b   1.000
_cell.length_c   1.000
_cell.angle_alpha   90.00
_cell.angle_beta   90.00
_cell.angle_gamma   90.00
#
_symmetry.space_group_name_H-M   'P 1'
#
loop_
_entity.id
_entity.type
_entity.pdbx_description
1 polymer ?
#
loop_
_entity_poly.entity_id
_entity_poly.type
_entity_poly.pdbx_seq_one_letter_code
_entity_poly.pdbx_strand_id
1 'polypeptide(L)'
;MTMVKTNIKTMSVFAIPSPTLSREDIADAVRRAEQRIAPLWPLRNFVAVNPYLGLIDYSFEQAAHVLACRAGARMTLPRSFYAQAIECGRITDDDLAAALAEGIPFRGAPETVAALKAFARDNSPEPVGNVLPTDLAAKITGSNWSAIVTDSISNWAGAYFDLGQSYWRSPWAKLPAYAAWRAEAAFDRTPQVRGARAFQRVLRDMPSTATETIVVALKQLQVPATGLEAYLHRLLLSIHGWASYARYLRWEAELYGGQDETLTDLLAIRLVWEVGLWQSFAGDGVAAAWEQSIGEMCNGQDDDEFKRVLGGDLLLQRAFEHAYRRKLFAQLGVTAPVTTGTRKRVQAAFCIDVRSEIFRRALETVSGEIETIGFAGFFGFPIEYIPLAEAEGGAQCPVLLTPQFVIAESVDGATPSEVEAAITKRAMRQRVAKAWRMFKFAPVSCFGFVGPVGLAYVRKLLLDTLGITR
;
A
#
# COMPACT_ATOMS: atom_id res chain seq x y z
N MET A 1 -26.01 -6.75 46.64
CA MET A 1 -26.91 -7.32 45.64
C MET A 1 -27.92 -6.25 45.25
N THR A 2 -27.54 -5.39 44.32
CA THR A 2 -28.45 -4.42 43.68
C THR A 2 -27.84 -4.06 42.33
N MET A 3 -28.43 -4.57 41.26
CA MET A 3 -28.06 -4.23 39.88
C MET A 3 -28.50 -2.79 39.60
N VAL A 4 -27.55 -1.90 39.31
CA VAL A 4 -27.84 -0.62 38.67
C VAL A 4 -27.85 -0.87 37.16
N LYS A 5 -29.05 -0.99 36.60
CA LYS A 5 -29.28 -0.92 35.15
C LYS A 5 -29.15 0.54 34.73
N THR A 6 -28.07 0.89 34.05
CA THR A 6 -27.95 2.20 33.40
C THR A 6 -28.76 2.18 32.12
N ASN A 7 -29.93 2.81 32.18
CA ASN A 7 -30.85 3.00 31.06
C ASN A 7 -30.31 4.15 30.19
N ILE A 8 -29.83 3.85 28.98
CA ILE A 8 -29.53 4.87 27.97
C ILE A 8 -30.89 5.39 27.48
N LYS A 9 -31.27 6.59 27.96
CA LYS A 9 -32.45 7.30 27.46
C LYS A 9 -32.20 7.71 26.02
N THR A 10 -33.06 7.20 25.15
CA THR A 10 -33.28 7.62 23.77
C THR A 10 -33.43 9.14 23.71
N MET A 11 -32.45 9.85 23.14
CA MET A 11 -32.65 11.22 22.70
C MET A 11 -33.36 11.20 21.34
N SER A 12 -34.37 12.05 21.22
CA SER A 12 -35.24 12.21 20.05
C SER A 12 -34.44 12.72 18.86
N VAL A 13 -34.12 11.82 17.94
CA VAL A 13 -33.54 12.11 16.62
C VAL A 13 -34.64 12.73 15.73
N PHE A 14 -34.38 13.89 15.14
CA PHE A 14 -35.06 14.29 13.90
C PHE A 14 -34.54 13.38 12.78
N ALA A 15 -35.13 12.18 12.69
CA ALA A 15 -34.74 11.18 11.71
C ALA A 15 -35.36 11.55 10.37
N ILE A 16 -34.56 12.11 9.46
CA ILE A 16 -34.81 11.89 8.03
C ILE A 16 -34.62 10.38 7.83
N PRO A 17 -35.60 9.62 7.34
CA PRO A 17 -35.46 8.18 7.17
C PRO A 17 -34.45 7.91 6.06
N SER A 18 -33.20 7.65 6.43
CA SER A 18 -32.23 7.05 5.51
C SER A 18 -32.78 5.69 5.08
N PRO A 19 -32.83 5.38 3.77
CA PRO A 19 -33.27 4.06 3.32
C PRO A 19 -32.43 2.99 4.00
N THR A 20 -33.09 1.99 4.57
CA THR A 20 -32.43 0.87 5.23
C THR A 20 -31.50 0.17 4.23
N LEU A 21 -30.18 0.29 4.43
CA LEU A 21 -29.17 -0.35 3.57
C LEU A 21 -29.45 -1.84 3.43
N SER A 22 -29.68 -2.30 2.19
CA SER A 22 -29.81 -3.72 1.92
C SER A 22 -28.44 -4.41 2.01
N ARG A 23 -28.45 -5.74 2.14
CA ARG A 23 -27.21 -6.53 2.10
C ARG A 23 -26.50 -6.41 0.76
N GLU A 24 -27.26 -6.26 -0.32
CA GLU A 24 -26.77 -6.12 -1.68
C GLU A 24 -26.07 -4.76 -1.87
N ASP A 25 -26.68 -3.66 -1.40
CA ASP A 25 -26.07 -2.32 -1.45
C ASP A 25 -24.70 -2.29 -0.74
N ILE A 26 -24.61 -2.97 0.41
CA ILE A 26 -23.38 -3.08 1.19
C ILE A 26 -22.34 -3.90 0.43
N ALA A 27 -22.71 -5.07 -0.09
CA ALA A 27 -21.80 -5.91 -0.86
C ALA A 27 -21.27 -5.17 -2.10
N ASP A 28 -22.12 -4.41 -2.77
CA ASP A 28 -21.77 -3.61 -3.94
C ASP A 28 -20.81 -2.47 -3.58
N ALA A 29 -21.06 -1.78 -2.47
CA ALA A 29 -20.16 -0.74 -1.99
C ALA A 29 -18.80 -1.28 -1.54
N VAL A 30 -18.76 -2.47 -0.92
CA VAL A 30 -17.51 -3.18 -0.60
C VAL A 30 -16.73 -3.45 -1.87
N ARG A 31 -17.35 -4.08 -2.88
CA ARG A 31 -16.67 -4.39 -4.16
C ARG A 31 -16.10 -3.14 -4.82
N ARG A 32 -16.86 -2.04 -4.86
CA ARG A 32 -16.38 -0.77 -5.42
C ARG A 32 -15.21 -0.20 -4.62
N ALA A 33 -15.30 -0.17 -3.28
CA ALA A 33 -14.22 0.33 -2.43
C ALA A 33 -12.92 -0.47 -2.59
N GLU A 34 -13.02 -1.79 -2.70
CA GLU A 34 -11.89 -2.69 -2.92
C GLU A 34 -11.26 -2.55 -4.30
N GLN A 35 -12.05 -2.26 -5.33
CA GLN A 35 -11.55 -1.97 -6.68
C GLN A 35 -10.75 -0.66 -6.72
N ARG A 36 -10.95 0.26 -5.77
CA ARG A 36 -10.16 1.50 -5.66
C ARG A 36 -8.75 1.28 -5.11
N ILE A 37 -8.47 0.13 -4.49
CA ILE A 37 -7.15 -0.19 -3.97
C ILE A 37 -6.27 -0.75 -5.09
N ALA A 38 -5.09 -0.16 -5.29
CA ALA A 38 -4.08 -0.69 -6.20
C ALA A 38 -3.36 -1.90 -5.55
N PRO A 39 -3.10 -2.99 -6.30
CA PRO A 39 -2.30 -4.11 -5.80
C PRO A 39 -0.84 -3.71 -5.55
N LEU A 40 -0.22 -4.28 -4.52
CA LEU A 40 1.20 -4.12 -4.21
C LEU A 40 1.87 -5.48 -4.06
N TRP A 41 2.84 -5.77 -4.93
CA TRP A 41 3.56 -7.03 -4.91
C TRP A 41 4.61 -7.08 -3.79
N PRO A 42 4.86 -8.27 -3.20
CA PRO A 42 5.91 -8.43 -2.21
C PRO A 42 7.30 -8.21 -2.81
N LEU A 43 8.28 -7.88 -1.97
CA LEU A 43 9.67 -7.62 -2.39
C LEU A 43 10.28 -8.75 -3.24
N ARG A 44 9.86 -10.01 -3.02
CA ARG A 44 10.31 -11.17 -3.80
C ARG A 44 10.00 -11.01 -5.29
N ASN A 45 8.85 -10.46 -5.63
CA ASN A 45 8.32 -10.34 -6.99
C ASN A 45 7.88 -8.90 -7.26
N PHE A 46 8.67 -7.91 -6.79
CA PHE A 46 8.25 -6.52 -6.83
C PHE A 46 8.07 -6.04 -8.28
N VAL A 47 6.89 -5.49 -8.56
CA VAL A 47 6.56 -4.88 -9.85
C VAL A 47 6.10 -3.45 -9.63
N ALA A 48 6.53 -2.54 -10.49
CA ALA A 48 6.04 -1.17 -10.49
C ALA A 48 4.60 -1.16 -10.96
N VAL A 49 3.69 -0.76 -10.08
CA VAL A 49 2.25 -0.65 -10.34
C VAL A 49 1.90 0.82 -10.33
N ASN A 50 1.00 1.24 -11.22
CA ASN A 50 0.40 2.56 -11.11
C ASN A 50 -0.32 2.66 -9.74
N PRO A 51 0.13 3.51 -8.80
CA PRO A 51 -0.53 3.64 -7.49
C PRO A 51 -1.98 4.11 -7.60
N TYR A 52 -2.36 4.67 -8.76
CA TYR A 52 -3.71 5.10 -9.08
C TYR A 52 -4.49 4.08 -9.92
N LEU A 53 -4.08 2.81 -9.99
CA LEU A 53 -4.74 1.79 -10.81
C LEU A 53 -6.24 1.68 -10.53
N GLY A 54 -6.66 1.82 -9.26
CA GLY A 54 -8.08 1.80 -8.87
C GLY A 54 -8.85 3.09 -9.16
N LEU A 55 -8.20 4.10 -9.76
CA LEU A 55 -8.74 5.42 -10.06
C LEU A 55 -8.55 5.79 -11.55
N ILE A 56 -8.25 4.82 -12.41
CA ILE A 56 -7.99 5.07 -13.85
C ILE A 56 -9.22 5.53 -14.63
N ASP A 57 -10.41 5.30 -14.09
CA ASP A 57 -11.70 5.80 -14.59
C ASP A 57 -11.94 7.27 -14.23
N TYR A 58 -11.09 7.87 -13.40
CA TYR A 58 -11.15 9.28 -13.03
C TYR A 58 -10.15 10.14 -13.80
N SER A 59 -10.55 11.38 -14.06
CA SER A 59 -9.60 12.46 -14.40
C SER A 59 -8.62 12.69 -13.24
N PHE A 60 -7.48 13.32 -13.52
CA PHE A 60 -6.48 13.64 -12.49
C PHE A 60 -7.09 14.46 -11.35
N GLU A 61 -7.94 15.44 -11.67
CA GLU A 61 -8.60 16.33 -10.72
C GLU A 61 -9.59 15.56 -9.84
N GLN A 62 -10.37 14.64 -10.41
CA GLN A 62 -11.28 13.76 -9.66
C GLN A 62 -10.50 12.79 -8.75
N ALA A 63 -9.42 12.18 -9.25
CA ALA A 63 -8.59 11.28 -8.44
C ALA A 63 -7.93 12.03 -7.27
N ALA A 64 -7.45 13.25 -7.50
CA ALA A 64 -6.89 14.11 -6.47
C ALA A 64 -7.92 14.45 -5.39
N HIS A 65 -9.15 14.78 -5.80
CA HIS A 65 -10.26 15.02 -4.87
C HIS A 65 -10.59 13.80 -4.03
N VAL A 66 -10.75 12.64 -4.67
CA VAL A 66 -11.03 11.38 -3.98
C VAL A 66 -9.97 11.04 -2.95
N LEU A 67 -8.68 11.12 -3.29
CA LEU A 67 -7.58 10.78 -2.38
C LEU A 67 -7.37 11.80 -1.26
N ALA A 68 -7.55 13.08 -1.57
CA ALA A 68 -7.46 14.13 -0.58
C ALA A 68 -8.62 14.01 0.44
N CYS A 69 -9.87 13.82 -0.01
CA CYS A 69 -11.01 13.61 0.88
C CYS A 69 -10.95 12.30 1.66
N ARG A 70 -10.42 11.21 1.08
CA ARG A 70 -10.43 9.87 1.70
C ARG A 70 -9.12 9.47 2.37
N ALA A 71 -8.05 10.25 2.30
CA ALA A 71 -6.80 9.91 2.98
C ALA A 71 -5.98 11.12 3.43
N GLY A 72 -6.42 12.36 3.14
CA GLY A 72 -5.54 13.53 3.27
C GLY A 72 -4.31 13.43 2.39
N ALA A 73 -4.34 12.60 1.34
CA ALA A 73 -3.21 12.38 0.46
C ALA A 73 -3.17 13.46 -0.62
N ARG A 74 -1.99 14.02 -0.85
CA ARG A 74 -1.78 15.05 -1.87
C ARG A 74 -1.24 14.43 -3.16
N MET A 75 -1.83 14.81 -4.28
CA MET A 75 -1.30 14.54 -5.63
C MET A 75 -0.51 15.72 -6.19
N THR A 76 -0.28 16.74 -5.36
CA THR A 76 0.45 17.97 -5.66
C THR A 76 1.54 18.17 -4.60
N LEU A 77 2.56 18.95 -4.94
CA LEU A 77 3.56 19.40 -3.97
C LEU A 77 2.96 20.43 -2.99
N PRO A 78 3.55 20.64 -1.80
CA PRO A 78 3.10 21.67 -0.87
C PRO A 78 3.17 23.07 -1.49
N ARG A 79 2.27 23.98 -1.11
CA ARG A 79 2.21 25.36 -1.67
C ARG A 79 3.52 26.12 -1.60
N SER A 80 4.28 25.94 -0.52
CA SER A 80 5.61 26.53 -0.35
C SER A 80 6.60 26.17 -1.45
N PHE A 81 6.50 24.98 -2.03
CA PHE A 81 7.30 24.58 -3.19
C PHE A 81 6.98 25.44 -4.41
N TYR A 82 5.69 25.65 -4.70
CA TYR A 82 5.28 26.48 -5.83
C TYR A 82 5.59 27.95 -5.62
N ALA A 83 5.42 28.47 -4.39
CA ALA A 83 5.84 29.83 -4.05
C ALA A 83 7.32 30.05 -4.36
N GLN A 84 8.19 29.12 -3.93
CA GLN A 84 9.62 29.18 -4.24
C GLN A 84 9.90 29.07 -5.75
N ALA A 85 9.17 28.20 -6.46
CA ALA A 85 9.33 28.04 -7.90
C ALA A 85 8.91 29.29 -8.69
N ILE A 86 7.90 30.03 -8.21
CA ILE A 86 7.49 31.33 -8.74
C ILE A 86 8.56 32.37 -8.44
N GLU A 87 9.06 32.43 -7.21
CA GLU A 87 10.04 33.44 -6.77
C GLU A 87 11.39 33.30 -7.48
N CYS A 88 11.84 32.07 -7.77
CA CYS A 88 13.07 31.85 -8.52
C CYS A 88 12.90 31.93 -10.05
N GLY A 89 11.71 32.30 -10.53
CA GLY A 89 11.40 32.42 -11.96
C GLY A 89 11.33 31.08 -12.71
N ARG A 90 11.28 29.96 -11.99
CA ARG A 90 11.07 28.64 -12.60
C ARG A 90 9.67 28.56 -13.19
N ILE A 91 8.66 29.05 -12.46
CA ILE A 91 7.29 29.27 -12.95
C ILE A 91 7.15 30.76 -13.29
N THR A 92 6.76 31.07 -14.52
CA THR A 92 6.55 32.44 -15.00
C THR A 92 5.06 32.84 -14.98
N ASP A 93 4.78 34.13 -15.14
CA ASP A 93 3.40 34.64 -15.23
C ASP A 93 2.66 34.07 -16.43
N ASP A 94 3.37 33.81 -17.54
CA ASP A 94 2.81 33.15 -18.72
C ASP A 94 2.42 31.69 -18.42
N ASP A 95 3.24 30.98 -17.63
CA ASP A 95 2.93 29.60 -17.21
C ASP A 95 1.69 29.56 -16.30
N LEU A 96 1.53 30.55 -15.42
CA LEU A 96 0.35 30.71 -14.55
C LEU A 96 -0.90 31.10 -15.35
N ALA A 97 -0.77 32.02 -16.30
CA ALA A 97 -1.86 32.44 -17.18
C ALA A 97 -2.32 31.28 -18.07
N ALA A 98 -1.40 30.45 -18.57
CA ALA A 98 -1.73 29.26 -19.34
C ALA A 98 -2.54 28.25 -18.52
N ALA A 99 -2.14 27.99 -17.27
CA ALA A 99 -2.89 27.10 -16.37
C ALA A 99 -4.31 27.61 -16.08
N LEU A 100 -4.46 28.92 -15.86
CA LEU A 100 -5.78 29.55 -15.67
C LEU A 100 -6.65 29.47 -16.93
N ALA A 101 -6.05 29.61 -18.11
CA ALA A 101 -6.77 29.52 -19.39
C ALA A 101 -7.25 28.10 -19.70
N GLU A 102 -6.50 27.06 -19.31
CA GLU A 102 -6.96 25.66 -19.39
C GLU A 102 -8.13 25.40 -18.42
N GLY A 103 -8.10 26.05 -17.26
CA GLY A 103 -9.15 25.96 -16.24
C GLY A 103 -9.17 24.61 -15.51
N ILE A 104 -10.05 24.50 -14.53
CA ILE A 104 -10.26 23.30 -13.73
C ILE A 104 -11.76 23.09 -13.45
N PRO A 105 -12.21 21.86 -13.14
CA PRO A 105 -13.63 21.57 -12.92
C PRO A 105 -14.17 22.07 -11.57
N PHE A 106 -13.31 22.56 -10.66
CA PHE A 106 -13.70 22.98 -9.32
C PHE A 106 -13.97 24.48 -9.23
N ARG A 107 -15.13 24.86 -8.68
CA ARG A 107 -15.55 26.26 -8.52
C ARG A 107 -14.81 26.93 -7.36
N GLY A 108 -14.66 28.25 -7.46
CA GLY A 108 -14.10 29.09 -6.39
C GLY A 108 -12.57 29.15 -6.33
N ALA A 109 -11.87 28.42 -7.21
CA ALA A 109 -10.42 28.47 -7.31
C ALA A 109 -9.92 29.86 -7.76
N PRO A 110 -8.64 30.22 -7.51
CA PRO A 110 -8.10 31.51 -7.94
C PRO A 110 -8.25 31.74 -9.45
N GLU A 111 -8.80 32.90 -9.84
CA GLU A 111 -9.11 33.22 -11.26
C GLU A 111 -8.08 34.14 -11.93
N THR A 112 -7.12 34.67 -11.17
CA THR A 112 -6.11 35.61 -11.69
C THR A 112 -4.70 35.18 -11.29
N VAL A 113 -3.70 35.56 -12.10
CA VAL A 113 -2.28 35.30 -11.79
C VAL A 113 -1.90 35.84 -10.42
N ALA A 114 -2.37 37.04 -10.07
CA ALA A 114 -2.12 37.66 -8.77
C ALA A 114 -2.74 36.84 -7.61
N ALA A 115 -3.98 36.37 -7.77
CA ALA A 115 -4.65 35.54 -6.78
C ALA A 115 -3.96 34.17 -6.62
N LEU A 116 -3.52 33.55 -7.72
CA LEU A 116 -2.82 32.26 -7.70
C LEU A 116 -1.44 32.38 -7.03
N LYS A 117 -0.71 33.49 -7.25
CA LYS A 117 0.53 33.81 -6.52
C LYS A 117 0.29 34.05 -5.03
N ALA A 118 -0.80 34.72 -4.67
CA ALA A 118 -1.16 34.93 -3.26
C ALA A 118 -1.51 33.59 -2.59
N PHE A 119 -2.29 32.75 -3.27
CA PHE A 119 -2.65 31.41 -2.83
C PHE A 119 -1.43 30.51 -2.60
N ALA A 120 -0.42 30.56 -3.48
CA ALA A 120 0.82 29.81 -3.29
C ALA A 120 1.58 30.17 -1.99
N ARG A 121 1.40 31.39 -1.47
CA ARG A 121 2.03 31.86 -0.23
C ARG A 121 1.16 31.65 1.00
N ASP A 122 -0.06 31.17 0.82
CA ASP A 122 -0.99 30.91 1.91
C ASP A 122 -0.57 29.67 2.69
N ASN A 123 -0.39 29.83 4.00
CA ASN A 123 -0.04 28.78 4.94
C ASN A 123 -1.24 28.32 5.78
N SER A 124 -2.46 28.66 5.37
CA SER A 124 -3.68 28.19 6.02
C SER A 124 -3.73 26.66 6.04
N PRO A 125 -4.22 26.05 7.14
CA PRO A 125 -4.35 24.60 7.24
C PRO A 125 -5.17 24.05 6.07
N GLU A 126 -4.71 22.94 5.50
CA GLU A 126 -5.47 22.23 4.48
C GLU A 126 -6.74 21.61 5.12
N PRO A 127 -7.87 21.62 4.41
CA PRO A 127 -9.08 20.99 4.90
C PRO A 127 -8.85 19.48 5.07
N VAL A 128 -9.37 18.92 6.17
CA VAL A 128 -9.26 17.50 6.47
C VAL A 128 -10.50 16.79 5.95
N GLY A 129 -10.31 15.69 5.22
CA GLY A 129 -11.41 14.91 4.66
C GLY A 129 -12.14 14.03 5.67
N ASN A 130 -12.79 12.97 5.17
CA ASN A 130 -13.66 12.06 5.91
C ASN A 130 -13.01 11.56 7.22
N VAL A 131 -13.67 11.91 8.33
CA VAL A 131 -13.25 11.57 9.69
C VAL A 131 -13.76 10.18 10.06
N LEU A 132 -12.91 9.34 10.65
CA LEU A 132 -13.30 8.03 11.19
C LEU A 132 -13.59 8.11 12.70
N PRO A 133 -14.41 7.22 13.28
CA PRO A 133 -14.50 7.06 14.73
C PRO A 133 -13.13 6.88 15.41
N THR A 134 -12.19 6.20 14.75
CA THR A 134 -10.78 6.13 15.18
C THR A 134 -10.10 7.50 15.27
N ASP A 135 -10.31 8.39 14.30
CA ASP A 135 -9.75 9.74 14.28
C ASP A 135 -10.37 10.61 15.39
N LEU A 136 -11.68 10.47 15.60
CA LEU A 136 -12.42 11.14 16.69
C LEU A 136 -11.95 10.66 18.06
N ALA A 137 -11.79 9.35 18.25
CA ALA A 137 -11.23 8.79 19.47
C ALA A 137 -9.82 9.33 19.73
N ALA A 138 -8.99 9.46 18.69
CA ALA A 138 -7.66 10.03 18.85
C ALA A 138 -7.68 11.48 19.33
N LYS A 139 -8.57 12.30 18.75
CA LYS A 139 -8.76 13.70 19.15
C LYS A 139 -9.28 13.84 20.59
N ILE A 140 -10.23 13.00 20.99
CA ILE A 140 -10.92 13.10 22.28
C ILE A 140 -10.07 12.53 23.42
N THR A 141 -9.42 11.37 23.22
CA THR A 141 -8.64 10.72 24.28
C THR A 141 -7.17 11.15 24.30
N GLY A 142 -6.72 11.94 23.31
CA GLY A 142 -5.32 12.35 23.13
C GLY A 142 -4.35 11.22 22.80
N SER A 143 -4.85 10.00 22.56
CA SER A 143 -4.04 8.83 22.20
C SER A 143 -4.06 8.64 20.69
N ASN A 144 -2.93 8.31 20.07
CA ASN A 144 -2.90 8.07 18.63
C ASN A 144 -3.53 6.72 18.25
N TRP A 145 -4.86 6.64 18.30
CA TRP A 145 -5.62 5.43 17.99
C TRP A 145 -5.42 4.97 16.55
N SER A 146 -5.22 5.90 15.61
CA SER A 146 -4.94 5.55 14.21
C SER A 146 -3.66 4.72 14.08
N ALA A 147 -2.57 5.14 14.73
CA ALA A 147 -1.33 4.36 14.78
C ALA A 147 -1.51 3.03 15.53
N ILE A 148 -2.18 3.04 16.69
CA ILE A 148 -2.41 1.82 17.47
C ILE A 148 -3.17 0.76 16.68
N VAL A 149 -4.26 1.14 16.00
CA VAL A 149 -5.06 0.22 15.18
C VAL A 149 -4.22 -0.31 14.02
N THR A 150 -3.48 0.58 13.33
CA THR A 150 -2.62 0.21 12.20
C THR A 150 -1.52 -0.76 12.64
N ASP A 151 -0.87 -0.50 13.78
CA ASP A 151 0.18 -1.35 14.35
C ASP A 151 -0.37 -2.71 14.79
N SER A 152 -1.53 -2.73 15.46
CA SER A 152 -2.20 -3.97 15.88
C SER A 152 -2.55 -4.85 14.67
N ILE A 153 -3.14 -4.27 13.62
CA ILE A 153 -3.44 -5.00 12.39
C ILE A 153 -2.15 -5.44 11.71
N SER A 154 -1.12 -4.59 11.67
CA SER A 154 0.15 -4.89 11.01
C SER A 154 0.96 -5.99 11.67
N ASN A 155 0.99 -6.01 13.01
CA ASN A 155 1.67 -7.06 13.76
C ASN A 155 1.01 -8.42 13.51
N TRP A 156 -0.32 -8.46 13.55
CA TRP A 156 -1.07 -9.67 13.23
C TRP A 156 -0.86 -10.09 11.77
N ALA A 157 -1.03 -9.17 10.82
CA ALA A 157 -0.90 -9.45 9.39
C ALA A 157 0.51 -9.93 9.02
N GLY A 158 1.55 -9.37 9.63
CA GLY A 158 2.93 -9.83 9.45
C GLY A 158 3.15 -11.27 9.90
N ALA A 159 2.49 -11.71 10.97
CA ALA A 159 2.53 -13.09 11.43
C ALA A 159 1.63 -14.02 10.59
N TYR A 160 0.47 -13.54 10.14
CA TYR A 160 -0.49 -14.30 9.35
C TYR A 160 0.02 -14.57 7.91
N PHE A 161 0.56 -13.55 7.25
CA PHE A 161 1.10 -13.65 5.89
C PHE A 161 2.56 -14.12 5.84
N ASP A 162 3.11 -14.61 6.96
CA ASP A 162 4.48 -15.11 7.00
C ASP A 162 4.64 -16.37 6.14
N LEU A 163 5.47 -16.27 5.10
CA LEU A 163 5.81 -17.37 4.20
C LEU A 163 6.94 -18.26 4.75
N GLY A 164 7.07 -18.35 6.07
CA GLY A 164 8.02 -19.21 6.77
C GLY A 164 9.33 -18.54 7.20
N GLN A 165 9.32 -17.23 7.46
CA GLN A 165 10.42 -16.57 8.16
C GLN A 165 10.38 -16.86 9.65
N SER A 166 9.19 -16.92 10.25
CA SER A 166 9.00 -17.27 11.65
C SER A 166 9.07 -18.78 11.87
N TYR A 167 9.74 -19.17 12.95
CA TYR A 167 9.74 -20.56 13.41
C TYR A 167 8.44 -20.94 14.13
N TRP A 168 7.78 -19.95 14.73
CA TRP A 168 6.48 -20.13 15.39
C TRP A 168 5.39 -19.60 14.47
N ARG A 169 4.61 -20.54 13.93
CA ARG A 169 3.47 -20.23 13.08
C ARG A 169 2.22 -20.03 13.93
N SER A 170 1.33 -19.16 13.49
CA SER A 170 0.02 -19.01 14.10
C SER A 170 -0.74 -20.35 14.05
N PRO A 171 -1.35 -20.80 15.17
CA PRO A 171 -2.15 -22.02 15.18
C PRO A 171 -3.42 -21.90 14.30
N TRP A 172 -3.79 -20.67 13.91
CA TRP A 172 -4.95 -20.36 13.08
C TRP A 172 -4.60 -20.03 11.63
N ALA A 173 -3.36 -20.23 11.19
CA ALA A 173 -2.89 -19.87 9.85
C ALA A 173 -3.65 -20.53 8.68
N LYS A 174 -4.44 -21.59 8.94
CA LYS A 174 -5.28 -22.27 7.94
C LYS A 174 -6.70 -21.71 7.85
N LEU A 175 -7.09 -20.81 8.76
CA LEU A 175 -8.39 -20.16 8.71
C LEU A 175 -8.34 -18.94 7.77
N PRO A 176 -9.49 -18.53 7.19
CA PRO A 176 -9.60 -17.23 6.54
C PRO A 176 -9.11 -16.09 7.45
N ALA A 177 -8.61 -15.02 6.86
CA ALA A 177 -7.92 -13.94 7.55
C ALA A 177 -8.76 -13.36 8.70
N TYR A 178 -10.05 -13.10 8.49
CA TYR A 178 -10.93 -12.56 9.54
C TYR A 178 -11.12 -13.56 10.69
N ALA A 179 -11.32 -14.85 10.38
CA ALA A 179 -11.51 -15.88 11.38
C ALA A 179 -10.24 -16.14 12.19
N ALA A 180 -9.07 -16.14 11.54
CA ALA A 180 -7.77 -16.26 12.17
C ALA A 180 -7.49 -15.06 13.10
N TRP A 181 -7.72 -13.84 12.62
CA TRP A 181 -7.58 -12.63 13.42
C TRP A 181 -8.50 -12.66 14.63
N ARG A 182 -9.79 -12.99 14.45
CA ARG A 182 -10.77 -13.02 15.54
C ARG A 182 -10.39 -14.04 16.62
N ALA A 183 -9.84 -15.19 16.23
CA ALA A 183 -9.37 -16.20 17.18
C ALA A 183 -8.20 -15.70 18.03
N GLU A 184 -7.25 -14.97 17.44
CA GLU A 184 -6.12 -14.38 18.16
C GLU A 184 -6.54 -13.17 19.01
N ALA A 185 -7.34 -12.27 18.44
CA ALA A 185 -7.84 -11.05 19.09
C ALA A 185 -8.71 -11.34 20.32
N ALA A 186 -9.32 -12.54 20.41
CA ALA A 186 -10.05 -12.99 21.61
C ALA A 186 -9.15 -13.11 22.85
N PHE A 187 -7.84 -13.32 22.67
CA PHE A 187 -6.86 -13.40 23.75
C PHE A 187 -6.08 -12.09 23.94
N ASP A 188 -6.04 -11.21 22.92
CA ASP A 188 -5.32 -9.94 22.99
C ASP A 188 -6.00 -8.94 23.95
N ARG A 189 -5.26 -8.54 24.99
CA ARG A 189 -5.71 -7.55 25.98
C ARG A 189 -5.24 -6.13 25.70
N THR A 190 -4.41 -5.94 24.67
CA THR A 190 -3.84 -4.63 24.29
C THR A 190 -4.92 -3.54 24.15
N PRO A 191 -6.07 -3.76 23.48
CA PRO A 191 -7.09 -2.72 23.35
C PRO A 191 -7.64 -2.26 24.70
N GLN A 192 -7.90 -3.19 25.65
CA GLN A 192 -8.45 -2.84 26.96
C GLN A 192 -7.42 -2.14 27.84
N VAL A 193 -6.16 -2.57 27.80
CA VAL A 193 -5.06 -1.92 28.51
C VAL A 193 -4.89 -0.47 28.03
N ARG A 194 -5.13 -0.20 26.75
CA ARG A 194 -5.10 1.14 26.16
C ARG A 194 -6.38 1.96 26.37
N GLY A 195 -7.40 1.41 27.02
CA GLY A 195 -8.64 2.13 27.37
C GLY A 195 -9.88 1.77 26.53
N ALA A 196 -9.74 0.98 25.45
CA ALA A 196 -10.88 0.51 24.66
C ALA A 196 -11.63 -0.64 25.37
N ARG A 197 -12.31 -0.32 26.47
CA ARG A 197 -12.93 -1.29 27.39
C ARG A 197 -14.05 -2.11 26.76
N ALA A 198 -14.74 -1.58 25.75
CA ALA A 198 -15.83 -2.29 25.07
C ALA A 198 -15.31 -3.30 24.04
N PHE A 199 -14.04 -3.23 23.62
CA PHE A 199 -13.53 -3.96 22.46
C PHE A 199 -13.73 -5.48 22.55
N GLN A 200 -13.41 -6.13 23.68
CA GLN A 200 -13.62 -7.58 23.81
C GLN A 200 -15.10 -7.98 23.74
N ARG A 201 -16.01 -7.12 24.23
CA ARG A 201 -17.45 -7.39 24.14
C ARG A 201 -17.90 -7.28 22.68
N VAL A 202 -17.50 -6.20 22.00
CA VAL A 202 -17.77 -6.01 20.57
C VAL A 202 -17.27 -7.20 19.75
N LEU A 203 -16.02 -7.63 19.95
CA LEU A 203 -15.45 -8.76 19.22
C LEU A 203 -16.25 -10.08 19.39
N ARG A 204 -16.78 -10.33 20.59
CA ARG A 204 -17.63 -11.51 20.86
C ARG A 204 -19.00 -11.40 20.21
N ASP A 205 -19.59 -10.21 20.22
CA ASP A 205 -20.92 -9.95 19.67
C ASP A 205 -20.91 -9.91 18.13
N MET A 206 -19.74 -9.75 17.51
CA MET A 206 -19.59 -9.76 16.05
C MET A 206 -19.73 -11.17 15.46
N PRO A 207 -20.36 -11.28 14.27
CA PRO A 207 -20.48 -12.53 13.52
C PRO A 207 -19.14 -13.23 13.26
N SER A 208 -19.23 -14.52 12.90
CA SER A 208 -18.06 -15.36 12.58
C SER A 208 -17.54 -15.18 11.16
N THR A 209 -18.31 -14.59 10.25
CA THR A 209 -17.91 -14.35 8.84
C THR A 209 -17.70 -12.86 8.59
N ALA A 210 -16.75 -12.51 7.73
CA ALA A 210 -16.40 -11.13 7.43
C ALA A 210 -17.57 -10.35 6.83
N THR A 211 -18.28 -10.92 5.85
CA THR A 211 -19.42 -10.28 5.18
C THR A 211 -20.53 -9.91 6.16
N GLU A 212 -20.88 -10.80 7.09
CA GLU A 212 -21.90 -10.51 8.12
C GLU A 212 -21.40 -9.45 9.09
N THR A 213 -20.13 -9.50 9.49
CA THR A 213 -19.51 -8.50 10.35
C THR A 213 -19.53 -7.12 9.71
N ILE A 214 -19.25 -7.00 8.41
CA ILE A 214 -19.34 -5.74 7.68
C ILE A 214 -20.76 -5.18 7.77
N VAL A 215 -21.78 -6.01 7.49
CA VAL A 215 -23.20 -5.60 7.55
C VAL A 215 -23.58 -5.14 8.96
N VAL A 216 -23.21 -5.89 10.00
CA VAL A 216 -23.52 -5.55 11.39
C VAL A 216 -22.80 -4.28 11.82
N ALA A 217 -21.51 -4.14 11.50
CA ALA A 217 -20.71 -2.97 11.87
C ALA A 217 -21.24 -1.68 11.24
N LEU A 218 -21.54 -1.71 9.93
CA LEU A 218 -22.08 -0.55 9.22
C LEU A 218 -23.45 -0.11 9.75
N LYS A 219 -24.32 -1.07 10.12
CA LYS A 219 -25.60 -0.78 10.75
C LYS A 219 -25.44 -0.15 12.14
N GLN A 220 -24.48 -0.61 12.93
CA GLN A 220 -24.20 -0.03 14.25
C GLN A 220 -23.64 1.39 14.13
N LEU A 221 -22.75 1.64 13.16
CA LEU A 221 -22.15 2.94 12.91
C LEU A 221 -23.08 3.90 12.15
N GLN A 222 -24.23 3.42 11.67
CA GLN A 222 -25.24 4.21 10.94
C GLN A 222 -24.68 4.97 9.73
N VAL A 223 -23.73 4.35 9.00
CA VAL A 223 -23.14 4.96 7.81
C VAL A 223 -24.21 5.11 6.72
N PRO A 224 -24.39 6.30 6.11
CA PRO A 224 -25.42 6.55 5.11
C PRO A 224 -25.04 5.94 3.76
N ALA A 225 -26.06 5.61 2.95
CA ALA A 225 -25.86 5.03 1.62
C ALA A 225 -25.05 5.93 0.68
N THR A 226 -25.23 7.25 0.76
CA THR A 226 -24.55 8.25 -0.09
C THR A 226 -23.04 8.29 0.12
N GLY A 227 -22.56 7.97 1.34
CA GLY A 227 -21.14 8.01 1.70
C GLY A 227 -20.49 6.63 1.88
N LEU A 228 -21.24 5.54 1.66
CA LEU A 228 -20.83 4.20 2.05
C LEU A 228 -19.52 3.75 1.39
N GLU A 229 -19.40 3.89 0.06
CA GLU A 229 -18.17 3.54 -0.66
C GLU A 229 -16.98 4.40 -0.19
N ALA A 230 -17.20 5.70 0.00
CA ALA A 230 -16.15 6.62 0.43
C ALA A 230 -15.63 6.28 1.83
N TYR A 231 -16.52 5.90 2.74
CA TYR A 231 -16.20 5.44 4.08
C TYR A 231 -15.38 4.14 4.05
N LEU A 232 -15.84 3.12 3.31
CA LEU A 232 -15.15 1.84 3.21
C LEU A 232 -13.76 2.00 2.55
N HIS A 233 -13.65 2.84 1.52
CA HIS A 233 -12.37 3.13 0.88
C HIS A 233 -11.41 3.85 1.84
N ARG A 234 -11.89 4.83 2.64
CA ARG A 234 -11.12 5.51 3.69
C ARG A 234 -10.56 4.53 4.73
N LEU A 235 -11.34 3.51 5.13
CA LEU A 235 -10.88 2.46 6.03
C LEU A 235 -9.75 1.62 5.42
N LEU A 236 -9.89 1.19 4.16
CA LEU A 236 -8.84 0.46 3.45
C LEU A 236 -7.56 1.30 3.29
N LEU A 237 -7.69 2.60 2.98
CA LEU A 237 -6.56 3.52 2.88
C LEU A 237 -5.85 3.72 4.23
N SER A 238 -6.54 3.58 5.37
CA SER A 238 -5.89 3.65 6.69
C SER A 238 -4.94 2.46 6.96
N ILE A 239 -5.12 1.35 6.25
CA ILE A 239 -4.24 0.17 6.28
C ILE A 239 -3.68 -0.13 4.88
N HIS A 240 -3.38 0.92 4.10
CA HIS A 240 -3.15 0.84 2.66
C HIS A 240 -2.11 -0.20 2.24
N GLY A 241 -1.03 -0.39 3.00
CA GLY A 241 -0.01 -1.41 2.69
C GLY A 241 -0.59 -2.83 2.68
N TRP A 242 -1.31 -3.21 3.74
CA TRP A 242 -1.94 -4.53 3.84
C TRP A 242 -3.14 -4.69 2.92
N ALA A 243 -3.93 -3.63 2.72
CA ALA A 243 -5.01 -3.63 1.75
C ALA A 243 -4.47 -3.86 0.32
N SER A 244 -3.36 -3.22 -0.04
CA SER A 244 -2.71 -3.40 -1.35
C SER A 244 -2.09 -4.78 -1.50
N TYR A 245 -1.54 -5.35 -0.42
CA TYR A 245 -1.05 -6.73 -0.42
C TYR A 245 -2.19 -7.74 -0.60
N ALA A 246 -3.31 -7.59 0.12
CA ALA A 246 -4.48 -8.44 -0.06
C ALA A 246 -5.10 -8.28 -1.46
N ARG A 247 -5.08 -7.06 -2.02
CA ARG A 247 -5.49 -6.84 -3.42
C ARG A 247 -4.58 -7.58 -4.40
N TYR A 248 -3.28 -7.68 -4.11
CA TYR A 248 -2.33 -8.50 -4.86
C TYR A 248 -2.70 -9.99 -4.79
N LEU A 249 -3.00 -10.53 -3.60
CA LEU A 249 -3.42 -11.94 -3.46
C LEU A 249 -4.66 -12.25 -4.31
N ARG A 250 -5.65 -11.35 -4.29
CA ARG A 250 -6.82 -11.45 -5.16
C ARG A 250 -6.47 -11.41 -6.65
N TRP A 251 -5.60 -10.48 -7.05
CA TRP A 251 -5.14 -10.41 -8.44
C TRP A 251 -4.46 -11.71 -8.89
N GLU A 252 -3.60 -12.27 -8.04
CA GLU A 252 -2.90 -13.53 -8.33
C GLU A 252 -3.89 -14.69 -8.41
N ALA A 253 -4.85 -14.79 -7.50
CA ALA A 253 -5.90 -15.79 -7.56
C ALA A 253 -6.73 -15.66 -8.87
N GLU A 254 -7.16 -14.45 -9.22
CA GLU A 254 -7.91 -14.14 -10.45
C GLU A 254 -7.12 -14.58 -11.71
N LEU A 255 -5.80 -14.37 -11.74
CA LEU A 255 -4.93 -14.75 -12.85
C LEU A 255 -4.95 -16.27 -13.12
N TYR A 256 -5.10 -17.08 -12.07
CA TYR A 256 -5.17 -18.54 -12.15
C TYR A 256 -6.61 -19.08 -12.03
N GLY A 257 -7.63 -18.24 -12.23
CA GLY A 257 -9.05 -18.63 -12.21
C GLY A 257 -9.62 -18.93 -10.81
N GLY A 258 -8.88 -18.60 -9.76
CA GLY A 258 -9.30 -18.67 -8.36
C GLY A 258 -10.04 -17.44 -7.88
N GLN A 259 -10.29 -17.39 -6.57
CA GLN A 259 -10.89 -16.26 -5.84
C GLN A 259 -10.13 -16.07 -4.52
N ASP A 260 -10.10 -14.84 -4.01
CA ASP A 260 -9.50 -14.52 -2.70
C ASP A 260 -10.33 -13.43 -2.02
N GLU A 261 -10.69 -13.67 -0.75
CA GLU A 261 -11.53 -12.78 0.06
C GLU A 261 -10.71 -12.03 1.14
N THR A 262 -9.38 -12.10 1.10
CA THR A 262 -8.51 -11.54 2.15
C THR A 262 -8.71 -10.04 2.33
N LEU A 263 -9.01 -9.31 1.26
CA LEU A 263 -9.26 -7.87 1.31
C LEU A 263 -10.58 -7.55 2.06
N THR A 264 -11.63 -8.33 1.79
CA THR A 264 -12.91 -8.26 2.52
C THR A 264 -12.70 -8.57 4.00
N ASP A 265 -11.89 -9.59 4.29
CA ASP A 265 -11.53 -9.97 5.65
C ASP A 265 -10.81 -8.84 6.40
N LEU A 266 -9.82 -8.20 5.78
CA LEU A 266 -9.11 -7.05 6.36
C LEU A 266 -10.06 -5.84 6.61
N LEU A 267 -11.00 -5.60 5.69
CA LEU A 267 -12.02 -4.57 5.88
C LEU A 267 -12.92 -4.87 7.08
N ALA A 268 -13.35 -6.12 7.25
CA ALA A 268 -14.13 -6.55 8.41
C ALA A 268 -13.33 -6.36 9.72
N ILE A 269 -12.06 -6.77 9.76
CA ILE A 269 -11.15 -6.52 10.90
C ILE A 269 -11.12 -5.03 11.25
N ARG A 270 -10.92 -4.18 10.23
CA ARG A 270 -10.82 -2.73 10.40
C ARG A 270 -12.12 -2.10 10.91
N LEU A 271 -13.28 -2.61 10.49
CA LEU A 271 -14.60 -2.19 10.97
C LEU A 271 -14.87 -2.62 12.42
N VAL A 272 -14.42 -3.80 12.85
CA VAL A 272 -14.54 -4.20 14.26
C VAL A 272 -13.78 -3.23 15.17
N TRP A 273 -12.63 -2.73 14.72
CA TRP A 273 -11.92 -1.65 15.43
C TRP A 273 -12.72 -0.36 15.52
N GLU A 274 -13.34 0.09 14.43
CA GLU A 274 -14.20 1.30 14.45
C GLU A 274 -15.33 1.17 15.47
N VAL A 275 -16.08 0.07 15.42
CA VAL A 275 -17.17 -0.19 16.37
C VAL A 275 -16.63 -0.30 17.81
N GLY A 276 -15.51 -0.99 17.99
CA GLY A 276 -14.86 -1.17 19.28
C GLY A 276 -14.46 0.14 19.95
N LEU A 277 -13.88 1.06 19.18
CA LEU A 277 -13.49 2.39 19.66
C LEU A 277 -14.71 3.29 19.87
N TRP A 278 -15.63 3.34 18.91
CA TRP A 278 -16.87 4.09 19.02
C TRP A 278 -17.65 3.72 20.28
N GLN A 279 -17.85 2.42 20.55
CA GLN A 279 -18.56 1.98 21.76
C GLN A 279 -17.75 2.18 23.05
N SER A 280 -16.41 2.11 23.00
CA SER A 280 -15.58 2.29 24.19
C SER A 280 -15.58 3.72 24.69
N PHE A 281 -15.64 4.68 23.77
CA PHE A 281 -15.53 6.11 24.04
C PHE A 281 -16.82 6.88 23.74
N ALA A 282 -17.94 6.17 23.57
CA ALA A 282 -19.24 6.76 23.28
C ALA A 282 -19.63 7.84 24.31
N GLY A 283 -19.40 7.55 25.60
CA GLY A 283 -19.68 8.46 26.71
C GLY A 283 -18.71 9.64 26.84
N ASP A 284 -17.53 9.54 26.23
CA ASP A 284 -16.50 10.58 26.26
C ASP A 284 -16.69 11.63 25.14
N GLY A 285 -17.74 11.48 24.33
CA GLY A 285 -18.11 12.41 23.26
C GLY A 285 -17.89 11.87 21.84
N VAL A 286 -17.29 10.68 21.68
CA VAL A 286 -17.05 10.11 20.33
C VAL A 286 -18.38 9.82 19.62
N ALA A 287 -19.42 9.39 20.33
CA ALA A 287 -20.71 9.11 19.71
C ALA A 287 -21.37 10.36 19.14
N ALA A 288 -21.38 11.46 19.89
CA ALA A 288 -21.94 12.74 19.44
C ALA A 288 -21.14 13.34 18.28
N ALA A 289 -19.80 13.29 18.35
CA ALA A 289 -18.95 13.75 17.26
C ALA A 289 -19.14 12.90 15.99
N TRP A 290 -19.33 11.59 16.14
CA TRP A 290 -19.58 10.70 15.00
C TRP A 290 -20.93 10.97 14.35
N GLU A 291 -21.98 11.18 15.14
CA GLU A 291 -23.31 11.55 14.63
C GLU A 291 -23.27 12.87 13.84
N GLN A 292 -22.48 13.86 14.30
CA GLN A 292 -22.26 15.09 13.56
C GLN A 292 -21.57 14.83 12.21
N SER A 293 -20.48 14.06 12.19
CA SER A 293 -19.76 13.72 10.95
C SER A 293 -20.62 12.94 9.95
N ILE A 294 -21.52 12.08 10.41
CA ILE A 294 -22.51 11.43 9.55
C ILE A 294 -23.49 12.45 8.95
N GLY A 295 -23.93 13.44 9.73
CA GLY A 295 -24.75 14.54 9.23
C GLY A 295 -24.07 15.36 8.15
N GLU A 296 -22.80 15.71 8.35
CA GLU A 296 -21.97 16.44 7.37
C GLU A 296 -21.80 15.63 6.06
N MET A 297 -21.56 14.31 6.17
CA MET A 297 -21.46 13.39 5.03
C MET A 297 -22.76 13.33 4.21
N CYS A 298 -23.93 13.44 4.85
CA CYS A 298 -25.22 13.49 4.17
C CYS A 298 -25.47 14.83 3.45
N ASN A 299 -24.92 15.93 3.99
CA ASN A 299 -25.23 17.30 3.54
C ASN A 299 -24.22 17.86 2.53
N GLY A 300 -23.03 17.25 2.39
CA GLY A 300 -22.03 17.61 1.37
C GLY A 300 -21.37 18.98 1.53
N GLN A 301 -21.55 19.66 2.67
CA GLN A 301 -21.10 21.05 2.86
C GLN A 301 -19.57 21.22 2.89
N ASP A 302 -18.84 20.24 3.44
CA ASP A 302 -17.37 20.28 3.49
C ASP A 302 -16.73 20.14 2.10
N ASP A 303 -17.49 19.65 1.12
CA ASP A 303 -16.98 19.31 -0.21
C ASP A 303 -16.63 20.56 -1.05
N ASP A 304 -17.35 21.66 -0.87
CA ASP A 304 -17.18 22.87 -1.70
C ASP A 304 -15.92 23.67 -1.31
N GLU A 305 -15.68 23.89 -0.02
CA GLU A 305 -14.44 24.53 0.43
C GLU A 305 -13.22 23.66 0.11
N PHE A 306 -13.37 22.34 0.26
CA PHE A 306 -12.34 21.38 -0.09
C PHE A 306 -11.96 21.47 -1.57
N LYS A 307 -12.96 21.46 -2.46
CA LYS A 307 -12.76 21.62 -3.92
C LYS A 307 -12.14 22.97 -4.29
N ARG A 308 -12.53 24.05 -3.60
CA ARG A 308 -11.95 25.38 -3.79
C ARG A 308 -10.44 25.38 -3.54
N VAL A 309 -10.05 24.85 -2.38
CA VAL A 309 -8.66 24.72 -1.95
C VAL A 309 -7.87 23.82 -2.92
N LEU A 310 -8.38 22.61 -3.17
CA LEU A 310 -7.76 21.67 -4.09
C LEU A 310 -7.61 22.25 -5.49
N GLY A 311 -8.59 23.02 -5.96
CA GLY A 311 -8.53 23.68 -7.25
C GLY A 311 -7.34 24.63 -7.39
N GLY A 312 -7.07 25.45 -6.37
CA GLY A 312 -5.87 26.29 -6.35
C GLY A 312 -4.57 25.47 -6.41
N ASP A 313 -4.50 24.36 -5.66
CA ASP A 313 -3.32 23.49 -5.64
C ASP A 313 -3.08 22.81 -7.00
N LEU A 314 -4.15 22.41 -7.70
CA LEU A 314 -4.09 21.82 -9.03
C LEU A 314 -3.68 22.83 -10.11
N LEU A 315 -4.14 24.08 -10.02
CA LEU A 315 -3.72 25.16 -10.91
C LEU A 315 -2.22 25.45 -10.77
N LEU A 316 -1.69 25.44 -9.55
CA LEU A 316 -0.25 25.59 -9.32
C LEU A 316 0.55 24.43 -9.91
N GLN A 317 0.07 23.19 -9.74
CA GLN A 317 0.67 22.01 -10.36
C GLN A 317 0.68 22.12 -11.89
N ARG A 318 -0.44 22.55 -12.51
CA ARG A 318 -0.54 22.73 -13.97
C ARG A 318 0.43 23.81 -14.47
N ALA A 319 0.57 24.92 -13.74
CA ALA A 319 1.54 25.96 -14.07
C ALA A 319 2.99 25.45 -14.01
N PHE A 320 3.30 24.58 -13.04
CA PHE A 320 4.61 23.94 -12.95
C PHE A 320 4.87 22.99 -14.13
N GLU A 321 3.85 22.26 -14.60
CA GLU A 321 3.92 21.40 -15.79
C GLU A 321 4.12 22.22 -17.07
N HIS A 322 3.45 23.37 -17.20
CA HIS A 322 3.70 24.32 -18.30
C HIS A 322 5.15 24.80 -18.32
N ALA A 323 5.68 25.22 -17.16
CA ALA A 323 7.07 25.63 -17.02
C ALA A 323 8.05 24.52 -17.44
N TYR A 324 7.76 23.26 -17.05
CA TYR A 324 8.53 22.11 -17.49
C TYR A 324 8.46 21.90 -19.01
N ARG A 325 7.26 21.89 -19.60
CA ARG A 325 7.03 21.74 -21.04
C ARG A 325 7.77 22.81 -21.85
N ARG A 326 7.68 24.08 -21.43
CA ARG A 326 8.39 25.21 -22.04
C ARG A 326 9.90 24.95 -22.11
N LYS A 327 10.49 24.52 -20.99
CA LYS A 327 11.93 24.22 -20.92
C LYS A 327 12.31 23.00 -21.77
N LEU A 328 11.51 21.95 -21.73
CA LEU A 328 11.74 20.72 -22.50
C LEU A 328 11.69 20.99 -24.00
N PHE A 329 10.68 21.71 -24.48
CA PHE A 329 10.56 22.04 -25.91
C PHE A 329 11.68 22.93 -26.41
N ALA A 330 12.16 23.87 -25.58
CA ALA A 330 13.36 24.65 -25.92
C ALA A 330 14.61 23.79 -26.09
N GLN A 331 14.74 22.69 -25.35
CA GLN A 331 15.87 21.76 -25.46
C GLN A 331 15.74 20.81 -26.66
N LEU A 332 14.54 20.28 -26.92
CA LEU A 332 14.28 19.38 -28.04
C LEU A 332 14.32 20.08 -29.41
N GLY A 333 14.10 21.39 -29.46
CA GLY A 333 14.21 22.19 -30.68
C GLY A 333 15.64 22.33 -31.23
N VAL A 334 16.64 21.83 -30.51
CA VAL A 334 18.05 21.84 -30.96
C VAL A 334 18.32 20.57 -31.76
N THR A 335 18.53 20.70 -33.07
CA THR A 335 18.92 19.56 -33.92
C THR A 335 20.27 19.02 -33.47
N ALA A 336 20.30 17.78 -33.00
CA ALA A 336 21.55 17.10 -32.72
C ALA A 336 22.32 16.87 -34.02
N PRO A 337 23.66 17.07 -34.04
CA PRO A 337 24.46 16.77 -35.21
C PRO A 337 24.35 15.26 -35.53
N VAL A 338 24.05 14.94 -36.79
CA VAL A 338 23.99 13.56 -37.27
C VAL A 338 25.40 12.98 -37.25
N THR A 339 25.68 12.09 -36.32
CA THR A 339 26.92 11.30 -36.29
C THR A 339 26.74 10.07 -37.19
N THR A 340 27.38 10.08 -38.36
CA THR A 340 27.57 8.88 -39.19
C THR A 340 28.57 7.96 -38.50
N GLY A 341 28.08 7.06 -37.64
CA GLY A 341 28.91 6.09 -36.91
C GLY A 341 29.24 4.85 -37.74
N THR A 342 30.49 4.39 -37.64
CA THR A 342 30.92 3.06 -38.11
C THR A 342 30.35 1.95 -37.21
N ARG A 343 30.14 0.74 -37.75
CA ARG A 343 29.63 -0.41 -37.00
C ARG A 343 30.56 -0.74 -35.83
N LYS A 344 30.00 -0.73 -34.61
CA LYS A 344 30.71 -1.05 -33.37
C LYS A 344 31.04 -2.53 -33.27
N ARG A 345 32.14 -2.88 -32.59
CA ARG A 345 32.56 -4.27 -32.36
C ARG A 345 31.62 -5.03 -31.43
N VAL A 346 31.01 -4.33 -30.48
CA VAL A 346 30.03 -4.90 -29.56
C VAL A 346 28.78 -4.03 -29.59
N GLN A 347 27.63 -4.68 -29.79
CA GLN A 347 26.32 -4.08 -29.58
C GLN A 347 25.58 -4.92 -28.54
N ALA A 348 25.23 -4.30 -27.42
CA ALA A 348 24.57 -4.97 -26.30
C ALA A 348 23.18 -4.36 -26.07
N ALA A 349 22.16 -5.22 -25.95
CA ALA A 349 20.79 -4.81 -25.67
C ALA A 349 20.52 -4.90 -24.16
N PHE A 350 19.96 -3.83 -23.61
CA PHE A 350 19.56 -3.73 -22.20
C PHE A 350 18.11 -3.31 -22.10
N CYS A 351 17.46 -3.60 -20.96
CA CYS A 351 16.15 -3.05 -20.67
C CYS A 351 16.19 -1.52 -20.76
N ILE A 352 15.12 -0.90 -21.25
CA ILE A 352 14.96 0.57 -21.27
C ILE A 352 14.77 1.17 -19.85
N ASP A 353 14.70 0.33 -18.83
CA ASP A 353 14.65 0.74 -17.42
C ASP A 353 15.85 1.64 -17.05
N VAL A 354 15.56 2.78 -16.42
CA VAL A 354 16.57 3.78 -16.02
C VAL A 354 17.66 3.22 -15.09
N ARG A 355 17.40 2.12 -14.38
CA ARG A 355 18.39 1.42 -13.56
C ARG A 355 19.49 0.78 -14.40
N SER A 356 19.17 0.36 -15.63
CA SER A 356 20.18 -0.14 -16.58
C SER A 356 21.03 0.97 -17.17
N GLU A 357 20.59 2.23 -17.13
CA GLU A 357 21.27 3.35 -17.78
C GLU A 357 22.68 3.59 -17.24
N ILE A 358 22.86 3.49 -15.92
CA ILE A 358 24.19 3.64 -15.28
C ILE A 358 25.14 2.54 -15.79
N PHE A 359 24.67 1.29 -15.87
CA PHE A 359 25.47 0.17 -16.37
C PHE A 359 25.80 0.32 -17.85
N ARG A 360 24.82 0.75 -18.65
CA ARG A 360 24.99 1.03 -20.09
C ARG A 360 26.08 2.06 -20.35
N ARG A 361 26.02 3.21 -19.66
CA ARG A 361 27.03 4.26 -19.81
C ARG A 361 28.39 3.82 -19.29
N ALA A 362 28.45 3.11 -18.16
CA ALA A 362 29.70 2.55 -17.68
C ALA A 362 30.33 1.60 -18.71
N LEU A 363 29.55 0.73 -19.35
CA LEU A 363 30.05 -0.18 -20.38
C LEU A 363 30.60 0.55 -21.61
N GLU A 364 29.90 1.58 -22.08
CA GLU A 364 30.36 2.41 -23.21
C GLU A 364 31.63 3.22 -22.87
N THR A 365 31.85 3.58 -21.61
CA THR A 365 33.09 4.26 -21.20
C THR A 365 34.33 3.36 -21.25
N VAL A 366 34.16 2.03 -21.22
CA VAL A 366 35.29 1.08 -21.32
C VAL A 366 35.93 1.13 -22.70
N SER A 367 35.13 1.35 -23.75
CA SER A 367 35.63 1.44 -25.12
C SER A 367 34.63 2.11 -26.04
N GLY A 368 35.11 3.02 -26.89
CA GLY A 368 34.31 3.63 -27.97
C GLY A 368 33.87 2.64 -29.07
N GLU A 369 34.31 1.38 -29.00
CA GLU A 369 33.89 0.28 -29.87
C GLU A 369 32.66 -0.50 -29.33
N ILE A 370 32.10 -0.06 -28.20
CA ILE A 370 30.91 -0.64 -27.58
C ILE A 370 29.74 0.34 -27.72
N GLU A 371 28.57 -0.19 -28.10
CA GLU A 371 27.30 0.53 -28.11
C GLU A 371 26.25 -0.25 -27.34
N THR A 372 25.42 0.47 -26.57
CA THR A 372 24.26 -0.12 -25.90
C THR A 372 22.94 0.38 -26.49
N ILE A 373 22.04 -0.55 -26.77
CA ILE A 373 20.68 -0.24 -27.21
C ILE A 373 19.66 -0.56 -26.11
N GLY A 374 18.58 0.22 -26.07
CA GLY A 374 17.45 -0.04 -25.18
C GLY A 374 16.44 -0.96 -25.85
N PHE A 375 15.98 -1.96 -25.12
CA PHE A 375 14.90 -2.87 -25.49
C PHE A 375 13.80 -2.80 -24.42
N ALA A 376 12.54 -2.74 -24.84
CA ALA A 376 11.42 -2.70 -23.91
C ALA A 376 10.97 -4.13 -23.56
N GLY A 377 11.02 -4.47 -22.27
CA GLY A 377 10.34 -5.65 -21.74
C GLY A 377 11.14 -6.96 -21.76
N PHE A 378 10.39 -8.07 -21.80
CA PHE A 378 10.91 -9.44 -21.74
C PHE A 378 11.22 -9.97 -23.15
N PHE A 379 12.18 -10.89 -23.28
CA PHE A 379 12.60 -11.45 -24.57
C PHE A 379 11.60 -12.45 -25.19
N GLY A 380 10.31 -12.39 -24.84
CA GLY A 380 9.27 -13.20 -25.49
C GLY A 380 9.18 -14.66 -25.04
N PHE A 381 10.00 -15.12 -24.08
CA PHE A 381 10.07 -16.54 -23.70
C PHE A 381 9.70 -16.76 -22.23
N PRO A 382 8.41 -16.97 -21.91
CA PRO A 382 7.94 -17.12 -20.53
C PRO A 382 8.20 -18.54 -20.01
N ILE A 383 9.23 -18.71 -19.19
CA ILE A 383 9.67 -20.01 -18.69
C ILE A 383 9.46 -20.14 -17.18
N GLU A 384 9.26 -21.36 -16.71
CA GLU A 384 9.49 -21.77 -15.34
C GLU A 384 10.86 -22.45 -15.30
N TYR A 385 11.77 -21.96 -14.45
CA TYR A 385 13.06 -22.61 -14.25
C TYR A 385 13.03 -23.45 -12.97
N ILE A 386 13.20 -24.76 -13.11
CA ILE A 386 13.27 -25.73 -12.00
C ILE A 386 14.75 -26.07 -11.74
N PRO A 387 15.33 -25.60 -10.62
CA PRO A 387 16.70 -25.94 -10.27
C PRO A 387 16.86 -27.43 -9.92
N LEU A 388 18.08 -27.94 -10.02
CA LEU A 388 18.39 -29.32 -9.67
C LEU A 388 18.07 -29.56 -8.18
N ALA A 389 17.42 -30.68 -7.86
CA ALA A 389 16.95 -31.06 -6.53
C ALA A 389 15.73 -30.28 -5.98
N GLU A 390 15.08 -29.44 -6.79
CA GLU A 390 13.79 -28.82 -6.46
C GLU A 390 12.65 -29.53 -7.20
N ALA A 391 11.46 -29.57 -6.59
CA ALA A 391 10.26 -30.15 -7.22
C ALA A 391 9.48 -29.13 -8.06
N GLU A 392 9.65 -27.83 -7.77
CA GLU A 392 8.96 -26.71 -8.39
C GLU A 392 9.95 -25.60 -8.72
N GLY A 393 9.66 -24.83 -9.76
CA GLY A 393 10.52 -23.77 -10.25
C GLY A 393 10.05 -22.37 -9.89
N GLY A 394 10.85 -21.39 -10.32
CA GLY A 394 10.46 -19.99 -10.30
C GLY A 394 10.04 -19.53 -11.69
N ALA A 395 8.93 -18.80 -11.77
CA ALA A 395 8.53 -18.10 -12.98
C ALA A 395 9.62 -17.06 -13.37
N GLN A 396 10.17 -17.20 -14.57
CA GLN A 396 11.12 -16.26 -15.20
C GLN A 396 10.43 -15.52 -16.34
N CYS A 397 9.34 -14.83 -16.00
CA CYS A 397 8.54 -14.05 -16.94
C CYS A 397 7.94 -12.82 -16.23
N PRO A 398 7.46 -11.82 -16.98
CA PRO A 398 6.65 -10.76 -16.42
C PRO A 398 5.51 -11.32 -15.57
N VAL A 399 5.20 -10.66 -14.46
CA VAL A 399 4.21 -11.14 -13.46
C VAL A 399 2.79 -11.33 -14.00
N LEU A 400 2.50 -10.73 -15.14
CA LEU A 400 1.21 -10.82 -15.83
C LEU A 400 1.11 -12.05 -16.73
N LEU A 401 2.18 -12.82 -16.89
CA LEU A 401 2.24 -13.99 -17.76
C LEU A 401 2.40 -15.26 -16.92
N THR A 402 1.62 -16.28 -17.28
CA THR A 402 1.84 -17.65 -16.82
C THR A 402 2.97 -18.26 -17.66
N PRO A 403 3.98 -18.90 -17.02
CA PRO A 403 4.98 -19.68 -17.74
C PRO A 403 4.34 -20.68 -18.70
N GLN A 404 4.86 -20.76 -19.92
CA GLN A 404 4.36 -21.70 -20.94
C GLN A 404 5.33 -22.88 -21.16
N PHE A 405 6.57 -22.74 -20.70
CA PHE A 405 7.62 -23.73 -20.87
C PHE A 405 8.29 -24.00 -19.54
N VAL A 406 8.57 -25.26 -19.24
CA VAL A 406 9.32 -25.66 -18.05
C VAL A 406 10.73 -26.06 -18.46
N ILE A 407 11.73 -25.37 -17.89
CA ILE A 407 13.14 -25.66 -18.07
C ILE A 407 13.68 -26.25 -16.77
N ALA A 408 13.98 -27.54 -16.77
CA ALA A 408 14.62 -28.20 -15.64
C ALA A 408 16.15 -28.20 -15.79
N GLU A 409 16.85 -27.82 -14.73
CA GLU A 409 18.31 -27.94 -14.63
C GLU A 409 18.71 -29.42 -14.69
N SER A 410 19.63 -29.77 -15.58
CA SER A 410 20.19 -31.11 -15.72
C SER A 410 21.72 -31.07 -15.76
N VAL A 411 22.36 -32.22 -15.52
CA VAL A 411 23.82 -32.35 -15.61
C VAL A 411 24.16 -33.01 -16.95
N ASP A 412 24.83 -32.24 -17.81
CA ASP A 412 25.23 -32.72 -19.14
C ASP A 412 26.22 -33.89 -19.05
N GLY A 413 26.04 -34.90 -19.89
CA GLY A 413 26.89 -36.09 -19.94
C GLY A 413 26.88 -37.01 -18.71
N ALA A 414 26.01 -36.79 -17.73
CA ALA A 414 25.97 -37.59 -16.50
C ALA A 414 25.04 -38.81 -16.60
N THR A 415 25.45 -39.92 -15.99
CA THR A 415 24.61 -41.11 -15.83
C THR A 415 23.47 -40.86 -14.84
N PRO A 416 22.36 -41.62 -14.89
CA PRO A 416 21.26 -41.47 -13.92
C PRO A 416 21.71 -41.56 -12.46
N SER A 417 22.70 -42.41 -12.17
CA SER A 417 23.25 -42.55 -10.81
C SER A 417 24.04 -41.32 -10.36
N GLU A 418 24.75 -40.64 -11.26
CA GLU A 418 25.50 -39.42 -10.95
C GLU A 418 24.57 -38.23 -10.74
N VAL A 419 23.49 -38.13 -11.53
CA VAL A 419 22.44 -37.13 -11.33
C VAL A 419 21.78 -37.32 -9.96
N GLU A 420 21.42 -38.55 -9.59
CA GLU A 420 20.83 -38.85 -8.28
C GLU A 420 21.78 -38.51 -7.12
N ALA A 421 23.07 -38.81 -7.28
CA ALA A 421 24.09 -38.44 -6.31
C ALA A 421 24.24 -36.91 -6.18
N ALA A 422 24.18 -36.17 -7.28
CA ALA A 422 24.22 -34.71 -7.30
C ALA A 422 22.97 -34.10 -6.62
N ILE A 423 21.78 -34.63 -6.91
CA ILE A 423 20.52 -34.24 -6.27
C ILE A 423 20.61 -34.48 -4.76
N THR A 424 21.00 -35.68 -4.34
CA THR A 424 21.13 -36.06 -2.93
C THR A 424 22.12 -35.14 -2.20
N LYS A 425 23.28 -34.86 -2.82
CA LYS A 425 24.29 -33.96 -2.26
C LYS A 425 23.78 -32.53 -2.11
N ARG A 426 23.06 -32.00 -3.10
CA ARG A 426 22.48 -30.66 -3.06
C ARG A 426 21.37 -30.56 -2.00
N ALA A 427 20.45 -31.51 -1.97
CA ALA A 427 19.40 -31.60 -0.95
C ALA A 427 19.98 -31.72 0.47
N MET A 428 21.04 -32.50 0.65
CA MET A 428 21.72 -32.61 1.95
C MET A 428 22.35 -31.29 2.37
N ARG A 429 23.04 -30.58 1.46
CA ARG A 429 23.59 -29.24 1.74
C ARG A 429 22.50 -28.24 2.13
N GLN A 430 21.36 -28.23 1.43
CA GLN A 430 20.22 -27.38 1.78
C GLN A 430 19.66 -27.73 3.16
N ARG A 431 19.51 -29.02 3.49
CA ARG A 431 19.06 -29.48 4.81
C ARG A 431 20.03 -29.06 5.92
N VAL A 432 21.33 -29.21 5.70
CA VAL A 432 22.37 -28.76 6.66
C VAL A 432 22.33 -27.25 6.82
N ALA A 433 22.23 -26.49 5.73
CA ALA A 433 22.11 -25.03 5.80
C ALA A 433 20.84 -24.58 6.54
N LYS A 434 19.71 -25.27 6.31
CA LYS A 434 18.46 -25.02 7.03
C LYS A 434 18.59 -25.36 8.51
N ALA A 435 19.18 -26.50 8.86
CA ALA A 435 19.45 -26.91 10.25
C ALA A 435 20.38 -25.92 10.96
N TRP A 436 21.43 -25.47 10.29
CA TRP A 436 22.34 -24.44 10.80
C TRP A 436 21.65 -23.10 11.02
N ARG A 437 20.79 -22.69 10.08
CA ARG A 437 19.96 -21.49 10.23
C ARG A 437 19.00 -21.62 11.41
N MET A 438 18.30 -22.76 11.54
CA MET A 438 17.45 -23.06 12.69
C MET A 438 18.22 -22.99 14.00
N PHE A 439 19.41 -23.60 14.08
CA PHE A 439 20.28 -23.54 15.26
C PHE A 439 20.70 -22.10 15.60
N LYS A 440 21.04 -21.29 14.59
CA LYS A 440 21.45 -19.89 14.80
C LYS A 440 20.32 -19.02 15.36
N PHE A 441 19.09 -19.23 14.90
CA PHE A 441 17.96 -18.33 15.18
C PHE A 441 16.91 -18.90 16.14
N ALA A 442 17.04 -20.15 16.59
CA ALA A 442 16.09 -20.72 17.54
C ALA A 442 16.27 -20.12 18.96
N PRO A 443 15.16 -19.86 19.69
CA PRO A 443 15.21 -19.22 21.00
C PRO A 443 16.05 -19.93 22.06
N VAL A 444 16.18 -21.26 21.96
CA VAL A 444 16.91 -22.08 22.94
C VAL A 444 18.40 -22.16 22.61
N SER A 445 18.78 -22.04 21.32
CA SER A 445 20.16 -22.21 20.87
C SER A 445 20.86 -20.90 20.51
N CYS A 446 20.17 -19.76 20.46
CA CYS A 446 20.77 -18.47 20.14
C CYS A 446 21.88 -18.08 21.14
N PHE A 447 21.69 -18.33 22.44
CA PHE A 447 22.72 -18.10 23.46
C PHE A 447 23.92 -19.04 23.31
N GLY A 448 23.68 -20.32 23.01
CA GLY A 448 24.75 -21.30 22.72
C GLY A 448 25.49 -21.03 21.41
N PHE A 449 24.82 -20.40 20.44
CA PHE A 449 25.44 -19.95 19.19
C PHE A 449 26.34 -18.73 19.41
N VAL A 450 25.85 -17.71 20.13
CA VAL A 450 26.62 -16.47 20.37
C VAL A 450 27.83 -16.71 21.27
N GLY A 451 27.72 -17.57 22.27
CA GLY A 451 28.85 -17.87 23.17
C GLY A 451 29.92 -18.77 22.52
N PRO A 452 29.83 -20.11 22.67
CA PRO A 452 30.88 -21.02 22.23
C PRO A 452 31.18 -21.00 20.73
N VAL A 453 30.16 -20.89 19.88
CA VAL A 453 30.34 -20.89 18.41
C VAL A 453 30.81 -19.52 17.90
N GLY A 454 30.40 -18.43 18.55
CA GLY A 454 30.89 -17.07 18.26
C GLY A 454 32.41 -16.93 18.42
N LEU A 455 32.99 -17.55 19.45
CA LEU A 455 34.44 -17.55 19.68
C LEU A 455 35.23 -18.21 18.54
N ALA A 456 34.65 -19.18 17.84
CA ALA A 456 35.28 -19.82 16.68
C ALA A 456 35.44 -18.86 15.48
N TYR A 457 34.67 -17.77 15.42
CA TYR A 457 34.78 -16.75 14.38
C TYR A 457 35.88 -15.71 14.64
N VAL A 458 36.45 -15.64 15.86
CA VAL A 458 37.50 -14.66 16.22
C VAL A 458 38.70 -14.75 15.29
N ARG A 459 39.18 -15.97 14.99
CA ARG A 459 40.27 -16.19 14.04
C ARG A 459 39.95 -15.62 12.66
N LYS A 460 38.74 -15.89 12.15
CA LYS A 460 38.31 -15.41 10.83
C LYS A 460 38.22 -13.88 10.79
N LEU A 461 37.61 -13.27 11.81
CA LEU A 461 37.53 -11.82 11.97
C LEU A 461 38.91 -11.15 11.99
N LEU A 462 39.87 -11.73 12.71
CA LEU A 462 41.25 -11.24 12.74
C LEU A 462 41.91 -11.32 11.35
N LEU A 463 41.78 -12.46 10.67
CA LEU A 463 42.35 -12.64 9.32
C LEU A 463 41.70 -11.73 8.27
N ASP A 464 40.38 -11.53 8.32
CA ASP A 464 39.66 -10.62 7.44
C ASP A 464 40.04 -9.15 7.70
N THR A 465 40.22 -8.77 8.98
CA THR A 465 40.67 -7.42 9.38
C THR A 465 42.09 -7.12 8.91
N LEU A 466 42.94 -8.14 8.91
CA LEU A 466 44.32 -8.06 8.42
C LEU A 466 44.44 -8.21 6.89
N GLY A 467 43.32 -8.39 6.17
CA GLY A 467 43.30 -8.52 4.70
C GLY A 467 43.93 -9.83 4.18
N ILE A 468 44.06 -10.86 5.02
CA ILE A 468 44.70 -12.13 4.66
C ILE A 468 43.73 -13.06 3.92
N THR A 469 42.44 -12.98 4.23
CA THR A 469 41.39 -13.87 3.72
C THR A 469 40.34 -13.17 2.86
N ARG A 470 40.55 -11.88 2.51
CA ARG A 470 39.62 -11.05 1.74
C ARG A 470 40.09 -10.82 0.31
#